data_AF-A0A3M1FYP6-F1
#
_entry.id   AF-A0A3M1FYP6-F1
#
_cell.length_a   1.000
_cell.length_b   1.000
_cell.length_c   1.000
_cell.angle_alpha   90.00
_cell.angle_beta   90.00
_cell.angle_gamma   90.00
#
_symmetry.space_group_name_H-M   'P 1'
#
loop_
_entity.id
_entity.type
_entity.pdbx_description
1 polymer ?
#
loop_
_entity_poly.entity_id
_entity_poly.type
_entity_poly.pdbx_seq_one_letter_code
_entity_poly.pdbx_strand_id
1 'polypeptide(L)'
;MQDDKDLDDPELLSYLIDALRELADVRQREGKWDEGHSYLQTALQALDGRPLPHAVQRRRVILERMAWGLFRKGDLEEALRTARSAVADLSVDEAGTDAVVLANLYNTLGGIAWQQGNHEEAITS
;
A
#
# COMPACT_ATOMS: atom_id res chain seq x y z
N MET A 1 -27.92 -10.58 -15.09
CA MET A 1 -26.75 -10.34 -15.96
C MET A 1 -26.67 -8.83 -16.23
N GLN A 2 -26.39 -8.08 -15.16
CA GLN A 2 -26.32 -6.61 -15.13
C GLN A 2 -25.11 -6.16 -14.29
N ASP A 3 -24.65 -7.04 -13.39
CA ASP A 3 -23.58 -6.80 -12.41
C ASP A 3 -22.18 -6.52 -13.00
N ASP A 4 -21.90 -6.94 -14.25
CA ASP A 4 -20.57 -6.81 -14.86
C ASP A 4 -20.33 -5.41 -15.47
N LYS A 5 -21.41 -4.65 -15.74
CA LYS A 5 -21.32 -3.34 -16.40
C LYS A 5 -20.97 -2.19 -15.44
N ASP A 6 -21.23 -2.39 -14.15
CA ASP A 6 -20.98 -1.40 -13.11
C ASP A 6 -19.51 -1.43 -12.62
N LEU A 7 -18.81 -2.56 -12.82
CA LEU A 7 -17.38 -2.72 -12.50
C LEU A 7 -16.43 -2.06 -13.52
N ASP A 8 -16.97 -1.57 -14.63
CA ASP A 8 -16.23 -0.82 -15.65
C ASP A 8 -16.32 0.71 -15.45
N ASP A 9 -17.13 1.19 -14.50
CA ASP A 9 -17.20 2.61 -14.16
C ASP A 9 -15.96 3.02 -13.35
N PRO A 10 -15.10 3.93 -13.87
CA PRO A 10 -13.89 4.38 -13.19
C PRO A 10 -14.14 5.02 -11.82
N GLU A 11 -15.30 5.65 -11.62
CA GLU A 11 -15.64 6.32 -10.38
C GLU A 11 -16.05 5.30 -9.31
N LEU A 12 -16.93 4.35 -9.65
CA LEU A 12 -17.30 3.24 -8.76
C LEU A 12 -16.09 2.42 -8.36
N LEU A 13 -15.19 2.14 -9.31
CA LEU A 13 -13.97 1.42 -9.03
C LEU A 13 -13.03 2.19 -8.09
N SER A 14 -12.97 3.51 -8.24
CA SER A 14 -12.23 4.37 -7.31
C SER A 14 -12.79 4.28 -5.88
N TYR A 15 -14.12 4.38 -5.72
CA TYR A 15 -14.77 4.23 -4.42
C TYR A 15 -14.55 2.84 -3.82
N LEU A 16 -14.60 1.79 -4.62
CA LEU A 16 -14.34 0.42 -4.18
C LEU A 16 -12.91 0.27 -3.64
N ILE A 17 -11.92 0.79 -4.36
CA ILE A 17 -10.51 0.76 -3.93
C ILE A 17 -10.33 1.48 -2.60
N ASP A 18 -10.90 2.66 -2.45
CA ASP A 18 -10.81 3.44 -1.22
C ASP A 18 -11.53 2.72 -0.06
N ALA A 19 -12.71 2.13 -0.30
CA ALA A 19 -13.44 1.34 0.69
C ALA A 19 -12.66 0.10 1.15
N LEU A 20 -12.03 -0.63 0.22
CA LEU A 20 -11.18 -1.78 0.53
C LEU A 20 -9.98 -1.38 1.39
N ARG A 21 -9.37 -0.22 1.11
CA ARG A 21 -8.28 0.32 1.94
C ARG A 21 -8.74 0.61 3.36
N GLU A 22 -9.89 1.26 3.53
CA GLU A 22 -10.43 1.57 4.87
C GLU A 22 -10.81 0.30 5.63
N LEU A 23 -11.40 -0.69 4.97
CA LEU A 23 -11.70 -1.99 5.56
C LEU A 23 -10.42 -2.71 6.02
N ALA A 24 -9.37 -2.65 5.21
CA ALA A 24 -8.08 -3.20 5.58
C ALA A 24 -7.53 -2.56 6.85
N ASP A 25 -7.56 -1.23 6.94
CA ASP A 25 -7.10 -0.47 8.11
C ASP A 25 -7.89 -0.84 9.37
N VAL A 26 -9.22 -0.98 9.27
CA VAL A 26 -10.07 -1.47 10.37
C VAL A 26 -9.65 -2.87 10.82
N ARG A 27 -9.49 -3.82 9.88
CA ARG A 27 -9.09 -5.21 10.21
C ARG A 27 -7.69 -5.28 10.83
N GLN A 28 -6.76 -4.50 10.32
CA GLN A 28 -5.41 -4.41 10.89
C GLN A 28 -5.43 -3.86 12.32
N ARG A 29 -6.26 -2.86 12.63
CA ARG A 29 -6.45 -2.38 14.02
C ARG A 29 -7.07 -3.42 14.94
N GLU A 30 -7.91 -4.31 14.41
CA GLU A 30 -8.43 -5.48 15.14
C GLU A 30 -7.40 -6.61 15.31
N GLY A 31 -6.19 -6.48 14.74
CA GLY A 31 -5.16 -7.52 14.73
C GLY A 31 -5.41 -8.64 13.71
N LYS A 32 -6.41 -8.48 12.84
CA LYS A 32 -6.76 -9.43 11.76
C LYS A 32 -5.93 -9.11 10.51
N TRP A 33 -4.62 -9.34 10.63
CA TRP A 33 -3.65 -8.95 9.61
C TRP A 33 -3.92 -9.59 8.25
N ASP A 34 -4.27 -10.88 8.22
CA ASP A 34 -4.50 -11.63 6.97
C ASP A 34 -5.77 -11.15 6.24
N GLU A 35 -6.86 -10.87 6.96
CA GLU A 35 -8.06 -10.28 6.37
C GLU A 35 -7.78 -8.89 5.80
N GLY A 36 -7.06 -8.05 6.56
CA GLY A 36 -6.68 -6.72 6.09
C GLY A 36 -5.78 -6.78 4.85
N HIS A 37 -4.83 -7.70 4.83
CA HIS A 37 -3.95 -7.93 3.68
C HIS A 37 -4.74 -8.38 2.44
N SER A 38 -5.72 -9.28 2.61
CA SER A 38 -6.57 -9.73 1.52
C SER A 38 -7.35 -8.57 0.87
N TYR A 39 -7.90 -7.65 1.66
CA TYR A 39 -8.58 -6.46 1.11
C TYR A 39 -7.62 -5.56 0.30
N LEU A 40 -6.39 -5.36 0.77
CA LEU A 40 -5.38 -4.56 0.04
C LEU A 40 -4.95 -5.24 -1.27
N GLN A 41 -4.85 -6.57 -1.28
CA GLN A 41 -4.58 -7.33 -2.50
C GLN A 41 -5.73 -7.17 -3.53
N THR A 42 -6.98 -7.25 -3.08
CA THR A 42 -8.14 -6.99 -3.95
C THR A 42 -8.13 -5.55 -4.48
N ALA A 43 -7.75 -4.57 -3.66
CA ALA A 43 -7.61 -3.18 -4.11
C ALA A 43 -6.50 -2.99 -5.16
N LEU A 44 -5.37 -3.70 -5.03
CA LEU A 44 -4.32 -3.70 -6.07
C LEU A 44 -4.79 -4.34 -7.37
N GLN A 45 -5.49 -5.47 -7.29
CA GLN A 45 -6.05 -6.15 -8.48
C GLN A 45 -7.05 -5.25 -9.21
N ALA A 46 -7.84 -4.47 -8.48
CA ALA A 46 -8.75 -3.48 -9.06
C ALA A 46 -8.02 -2.36 -9.83
N LEU A 47 -6.75 -2.07 -9.51
CA LEU A 47 -5.92 -1.10 -10.23
C LEU A 47 -5.28 -1.67 -11.51
N ASP A 48 -5.19 -2.99 -11.66
CA ASP A 48 -4.46 -3.60 -12.76
C ASP A 48 -5.19 -3.44 -14.11
N GLY A 49 -4.49 -2.89 -15.10
CA GLY A 49 -4.96 -2.81 -16.49
C GLY A 49 -6.08 -1.78 -16.76
N ARG A 50 -6.45 -0.94 -15.79
CA ARG A 50 -7.55 0.03 -15.92
C ARG A 50 -7.06 1.49 -15.82
N PRO A 51 -7.48 2.38 -16.73
CA PRO A 51 -7.07 3.79 -16.72
C PRO A 51 -7.88 4.56 -15.66
N LEU A 52 -7.44 4.48 -14.40
CA LEU A 52 -8.04 5.24 -13.30
C LEU A 52 -7.29 6.56 -13.06
N PRO A 53 -8.01 7.66 -12.76
CA PRO A 53 -7.38 8.89 -12.28
C PRO A 53 -6.50 8.58 -11.06
N HIS A 54 -5.29 9.12 -10.98
CA HIS A 54 -4.39 8.93 -9.84
C HIS A 54 -4.06 7.47 -9.48
N ALA A 55 -4.09 6.54 -10.45
CA ALA A 55 -3.84 5.12 -10.22
C ALA A 55 -2.47 4.85 -9.56
N VAL A 56 -1.43 5.61 -9.95
CA VAL A 56 -0.08 5.51 -9.38
C VAL A 56 -0.09 5.88 -7.89
N GLN A 57 -0.73 7.00 -7.55
CA GLN A 57 -0.84 7.48 -6.16
C GLN A 57 -1.63 6.48 -5.30
N ARG A 58 -2.76 5.96 -5.81
CA ARG A 58 -3.54 4.94 -5.09
C ARG A 58 -2.75 3.66 -4.89
N ARG A 59 -2.04 3.18 -5.91
CA ARG A 59 -1.15 2.01 -5.79
C ARG A 59 -0.15 2.22 -4.66
N ARG A 60 0.49 3.39 -4.59
CA ARG A 60 1.47 3.70 -3.52
C ARG A 60 0.85 3.68 -2.12
N VAL A 61 -0.33 4.29 -1.94
CA VAL A 61 -1.05 4.27 -0.64
C VAL A 61 -1.38 2.84 -0.22
N ILE A 62 -1.83 1.99 -1.15
CA ILE A 62 -2.16 0.60 -0.84
C ILE A 62 -0.89 -0.18 -0.46
N LEU A 63 0.21 -0.01 -1.20
CA LEU A 63 1.48 -0.65 -0.89
C LEU A 63 2.06 -0.17 0.45
N GLU A 64 1.92 1.11 0.80
CA GLU A 64 2.29 1.63 2.12
C GLU A 64 1.53 0.92 3.25
N ARG A 65 0.21 0.82 3.13
CA ARG A 65 -0.62 0.12 4.13
C ARG A 65 -0.30 -1.36 4.23
N MET A 66 0.01 -1.99 3.10
CA MET A 66 0.38 -3.40 3.02
C MET A 66 1.73 -3.65 3.70
N ALA A 67 2.73 -2.82 3.41
CA ALA A 67 4.05 -2.90 4.04
C ALA A 67 3.97 -2.68 5.55
N TRP A 68 3.21 -1.69 6.00
CA TRP A 68 3.00 -1.44 7.42
C TRP A 68 2.33 -2.63 8.11
N GLY A 69 1.27 -3.19 7.52
CA GLY A 69 0.59 -4.37 8.07
C GLY A 69 1.51 -5.59 8.20
N LEU A 70 2.32 -5.86 7.17
CA LEU A 70 3.31 -6.94 7.17
C LEU A 70 4.38 -6.72 8.26
N PHE A 71 4.90 -5.50 8.38
CA PHE A 71 5.84 -5.12 9.41
C PHE A 71 5.26 -5.35 10.82
N ARG A 72 4.02 -4.93 11.05
CA ARG A 72 3.32 -5.11 12.33
C ARG A 72 3.04 -6.57 12.68
N LYS A 73 2.84 -7.42 11.68
CA LYS A 73 2.69 -8.88 11.83
C LYS A 73 4.02 -9.57 12.12
N GLY A 74 5.16 -8.95 11.76
CA GLY A 74 6.51 -9.51 11.90
C GLY A 74 7.06 -10.15 10.62
N ASP A 75 6.35 -10.02 9.50
CA ASP A 75 6.75 -10.55 8.19
C ASP A 75 7.75 -9.60 7.51
N LEU A 76 8.92 -9.42 8.12
CA LEU A 76 9.85 -8.32 7.81
C LEU A 76 10.39 -8.32 6.38
N GLU A 77 10.70 -9.50 5.82
CA GLU A 77 11.22 -9.62 4.46
C GLU A 77 10.21 -9.17 3.41
N GLU A 78 8.95 -9.59 3.59
CA GLU A 78 7.86 -9.24 2.69
C GLU A 78 7.45 -7.77 2.86
N ALA A 79 7.50 -7.26 4.09
CA ALA A 79 7.32 -5.83 4.38
C ALA A 79 8.38 -4.98 3.66
N LEU A 80 9.65 -5.41 3.71
CA LEU A 80 10.78 -4.71 3.07
C LEU A 80 10.61 -4.67 1.56
N ARG A 81 10.31 -5.82 0.95
CA ARG A 81 10.09 -5.93 -0.49
C ARG A 81 8.93 -5.04 -0.93
N THR A 82 7.82 -5.07 -0.20
CA THR A 82 6.63 -4.25 -0.48
C THR A 82 6.95 -2.76 -0.36
N ALA A 83 7.58 -2.31 0.73
CA ALA A 83 7.94 -0.92 0.93
C ALA A 83 8.91 -0.39 -0.14
N ARG A 84 9.94 -1.19 -0.50
CA ARG A 84 10.88 -0.84 -1.58
C ARG A 84 10.18 -0.70 -2.92
N SER A 85 9.23 -1.60 -3.23
CA SER A 85 8.45 -1.49 -4.48
C SER A 85 7.63 -0.21 -4.54
N ALA A 86 7.09 0.27 -3.41
CA ALA A 86 6.31 1.50 -3.34
C ALA A 86 7.12 2.77 -3.62
N VAL A 87 8.44 2.74 -3.35
CA VAL A 87 9.38 3.86 -3.56
C VAL A 87 10.26 3.72 -4.81
N ALA A 88 10.26 2.55 -5.47
CA ALA A 88 11.13 2.29 -6.64
C ALA A 88 10.78 3.16 -7.85
N ASP A 89 9.50 3.53 -8.01
CA ASP A 89 9.00 4.30 -9.16
C ASP A 89 8.86 5.81 -8.85
N LEU A 90 9.67 6.35 -7.94
CA LEU A 90 9.76 7.80 -7.70
C LEU A 90 10.54 8.47 -8.84
N SER A 91 10.02 8.43 -10.06
CA SER A 91 10.52 9.31 -11.11
C SER A 91 10.27 10.76 -10.69
N VAL A 92 11.30 11.58 -10.84
CA VAL A 92 11.61 12.83 -10.13
C VAL A 92 10.63 14.00 -10.42
N ASP A 93 9.49 13.76 -11.08
CA ASP A 93 8.62 14.83 -11.59
C ASP A 93 7.13 14.69 -11.21
N GLU A 94 6.80 13.93 -10.16
CA GLU A 94 5.42 13.83 -9.68
C GLU A 94 5.17 14.77 -8.49
N ALA A 95 4.69 15.97 -8.80
CA ALA A 95 4.06 16.93 -7.88
C ALA A 95 2.78 16.39 -7.17
N GLY A 96 2.62 15.07 -7.06
CA GLY A 96 1.42 14.41 -6.52
C GLY A 96 1.70 13.22 -5.60
N THR A 97 2.95 12.94 -5.23
CA THR A 97 3.21 11.96 -4.16
C THR A 97 3.04 12.64 -2.81
N ASP A 98 2.08 12.16 -2.02
CA ASP A 98 1.82 12.67 -0.67
C ASP A 98 3.07 12.46 0.21
N ALA A 99 3.65 13.55 0.70
CA ALA A 99 4.82 13.53 1.58
C ALA A 99 4.58 12.67 2.84
N VAL A 100 3.33 12.56 3.30
CA VAL A 100 2.95 11.71 4.43
C VAL A 100 3.13 10.23 4.08
N VAL A 101 2.73 9.81 2.88
CA VAL A 101 2.89 8.41 2.43
C VAL A 101 4.37 8.04 2.35
N LEU A 102 5.20 8.94 1.82
CA LEU A 102 6.65 8.73 1.78
C LEU A 102 7.26 8.64 3.17
N ALA A 103 6.91 9.58 4.06
CA ALA A 103 7.40 9.56 5.44
C ALA A 103 7.04 8.25 6.16
N ASN A 104 5.82 7.72 5.95
CA ASN A 104 5.41 6.45 6.53
C ASN A 104 6.16 5.25 5.93
N LEU A 105 6.41 5.25 4.63
CA LEU A 105 7.21 4.22 3.96
C LEU A 105 8.63 4.20 4.51
N TYR A 106 9.27 5.37 4.63
CA TYR A 106 10.62 5.48 5.19
C TYR A 106 10.66 5.08 6.67
N ASN A 107 9.66 5.49 7.46
CA ASN A 107 9.52 5.01 8.85
C ASN A 107 9.41 3.48 8.93
N THR A 108 8.69 2.87 8.00
CA THR A 108 8.55 1.40 7.92
C THR A 108 9.88 0.75 7.54
N LEU A 109 10.59 1.28 6.53
CA LEU A 109 11.91 0.80 6.11
C LEU A 109 12.93 0.91 7.25
N GLY A 110 13.02 2.05 7.92
CA GLY A 110 13.90 2.26 9.07
C GLY A 110 13.56 1.34 10.24
N GLY A 111 12.26 1.14 10.51
CA GLY A 111 11.79 0.19 11.52
C GLY A 111 12.18 -1.25 11.22
N ILE A 112 12.08 -1.68 9.96
CA ILE A 112 12.53 -3.01 9.50
C ILE A 112 14.04 -3.15 9.67
N ALA A 113 14.81 -2.18 9.19
CA ALA A 113 16.27 -2.20 9.29
C ALA A 113 16.75 -2.25 10.75
N TRP A 114 16.07 -1.52 11.64
CA TRP A 114 16.33 -1.58 13.08
C TRP A 114 16.06 -2.99 13.65
N GLN A 115 14.93 -3.61 13.31
CA GLN A 115 14.58 -4.95 13.80
C GLN A 115 15.50 -6.06 13.25
N GLN A 116 16.06 -5.86 12.06
CA GLN A 116 17.04 -6.78 11.46
C GLN A 116 18.47 -6.58 11.97
N GLY A 117 18.74 -5.56 12.79
CA GLY A 117 20.08 -5.23 13.26
C GLY A 117 20.94 -4.48 12.24
N ASN A 118 20.36 -4.06 11.12
CA ASN A 118 21.03 -3.31 10.05
C ASN A 118 21.00 -1.81 10.36
N HIS A 119 21.65 -1.40 11.44
CA HIS A 119 21.55 -0.05 11.99
C HIS A 119 22.04 1.07 11.05
N GLU A 120 22.97 0.78 10.14
CA GLU A 120 23.45 1.77 9.15
C GLU A 120 22.39 2.10 8.09
N GLU A 121 21.60 1.10 7.67
CA GLU A 121 20.50 1.27 6.71
C GLU A 121 19.29 1.95 7.37
N ALA A 122 19.10 1.76 8.68
CA ALA A 122 18.02 2.38 9.45
C ALA A 122 18.14 3.91 9.57
N ILE A 123 19.35 4.47 9.49
CA ILE A 123 19.62 5.91 9.63
C ILE A 123 19.55 6.63 8.27
N THR A 124 19.64 5.88 7.17
CA THR A 124 19.63 6.40 5.80
C THR A 124 18.31 6.18 5.07
N SER A 125 17.41 5.38 5.65
CA SER A 125 16.01 5.22 5.24
C SER A 125 15.19 6.44 5.67
#